data_AF-A0A256XR44-F1
#
_entry.id   AF-A0A256XR44-F1
#
_cell.length_a   1.000
_cell.length_b   1.000
_cell.length_c   1.000
_cell.angle_alpha   90.00
_cell.angle_beta   90.00
_cell.angle_gamma   90.00
#
_symmetry.space_group_name_H-M   'P 1'
#
loop_
_entity.id
_entity.type
_entity.pdbx_description
1 polymer ?
#
loop_
_entity_poly.entity_id
_entity_poly.type
_entity_poly.pdbx_seq_one_letter_code
_entity_poly.pdbx_strand_id
1 'polypeptide(L)'
;MYGRSRKFGNITLDVKELDYIGIPAVDAPEARILNGYPFPIRGKRFFEEKIKSIGKYYEPTLSKDNAERIVRRIISDMLRDEARESVAHVKNIYFENLVVDYRGLIHYPLWKIVYKYKNSSYTGFIDGATGIVINAEHPLTPKGRIQQFVIALSLIAVGVLFGFFLFSLNHTLPAIASFVTGFISGLPALTRGVSLKVRASELKELDERKKLLFDNIMNTFIRFR
;
A
#
# COMPACT_ATOMS: atom_id res chain seq x y z
N MET A 1 11.43 19.85 -15.63
CA MET A 1 10.10 20.48 -15.42
C MET A 1 10.23 22.01 -15.34
N TYR A 2 9.25 22.76 -15.86
CA TYR A 2 9.12 24.20 -15.63
C TYR A 2 7.89 24.50 -14.76
N GLY A 3 8.08 25.27 -13.67
CA GLY A 3 7.02 25.58 -12.72
C GLY A 3 7.23 26.88 -11.95
N ARG A 4 6.24 27.26 -11.14
CA ARG A 4 6.30 28.45 -10.27
C ARG A 4 6.36 28.02 -8.80
N SER A 5 7.41 28.43 -8.11
CA SER A 5 7.56 28.34 -6.66
C SER A 5 6.96 29.57 -5.98
N ARG A 6 6.33 29.37 -4.81
CA ARG A 6 5.81 30.47 -3.97
C ARG A 6 6.93 31.37 -3.43
N LYS A 7 8.13 30.81 -3.24
CA LYS A 7 9.27 31.53 -2.64
C LYS A 7 10.25 32.10 -3.67
N PHE A 8 10.41 31.41 -4.82
CA PHE A 8 11.48 31.71 -5.78
C PHE A 8 10.98 32.12 -7.18
N GLY A 9 9.67 32.28 -7.38
CA GLY A 9 9.15 32.66 -8.70
C GLY A 9 9.21 31.51 -9.71
N ASN A 10 9.55 31.78 -10.97
CA ASN A 10 9.66 30.72 -11.99
C ASN A 10 10.96 29.93 -11.80
N ILE A 11 10.87 28.61 -11.71
CA ILE A 11 12.03 27.73 -11.56
C ILE A 11 11.98 26.59 -12.57
N THR A 12 13.17 26.19 -13.01
CA THR A 12 13.39 24.96 -13.78
C THR A 12 14.01 23.94 -12.84
N LEU A 13 13.40 22.76 -12.75
CA LEU A 13 13.87 21.65 -11.93
C LEU A 13 14.15 20.45 -12.80
N ASP A 14 15.29 19.81 -12.59
CA ASP A 14 15.64 18.52 -13.18
C ASP A 14 15.45 17.44 -12.11
N VAL A 15 14.70 16.39 -12.46
CA VAL A 15 14.38 15.28 -11.56
C VAL A 15 14.89 14.01 -12.23
N LYS A 16 15.80 13.31 -11.55
CA LYS A 16 16.41 12.08 -12.03
C LYS A 16 16.14 10.98 -11.03
N GLU A 17 15.44 9.94 -11.47
CA GLU A 17 15.16 8.75 -10.67
C GLU A 17 15.65 7.51 -11.41
N LEU A 18 16.29 6.60 -10.69
CA LEU A 18 16.64 5.26 -11.15
C LEU A 18 16.03 4.27 -10.16
N ASP A 19 15.10 3.45 -10.63
CA ASP A 19 14.40 2.47 -9.80
C ASP A 19 14.40 1.07 -10.43
N TYR A 20 14.38 0.04 -9.58
CA TYR A 20 14.22 -1.35 -9.97
C TYR A 20 12.81 -1.82 -9.66
N ILE A 21 11.95 -1.75 -10.67
CA ILE A 21 10.55 -2.12 -10.54
C ILE A 21 10.37 -3.57 -10.96
N GLY A 22 9.88 -4.39 -10.03
CA GLY A 22 9.42 -5.72 -10.36
C GLY A 22 7.90 -5.80 -10.42
N ILE A 23 7.41 -6.50 -11.43
CA ILE A 23 5.98 -6.64 -11.70
C ILE A 23 5.63 -8.13 -11.59
N PRO A 24 4.62 -8.50 -10.78
CA PRO A 24 4.10 -9.86 -10.80
C PRO A 24 3.62 -10.22 -12.21
N ALA A 25 4.28 -11.19 -12.82
CA ALA A 25 3.98 -11.61 -14.19
C ALA A 25 2.78 -12.56 -14.29
N VAL A 26 2.06 -12.78 -13.17
CA VAL A 26 0.98 -13.76 -13.03
C VAL A 26 -0.28 -13.04 -12.55
N ASP A 27 -1.41 -13.30 -13.19
CA ASP A 27 -2.71 -12.88 -12.68
C ASP A 27 -3.27 -13.92 -11.68
N ALA A 28 -2.79 -13.82 -10.45
CA ALA A 28 -3.28 -14.63 -9.34
C ALA A 28 -3.46 -13.75 -8.09
N PRO A 29 -4.50 -13.97 -7.27
CA PRO A 29 -4.70 -13.21 -6.04
C PRO A 29 -3.49 -13.26 -5.11
N GLU A 30 -2.79 -14.40 -5.05
CA GLU A 30 -1.57 -14.55 -4.25
C GLU A 30 -0.40 -13.70 -4.77
N ALA A 31 -0.28 -13.54 -6.10
CA ALA A 31 0.80 -12.77 -6.71
C ALA A 31 0.67 -11.27 -6.44
N ARG A 32 -0.56 -10.77 -6.21
CA ARG A 32 -0.81 -9.35 -5.90
C ARG A 32 -0.16 -8.91 -4.59
N ILE A 33 0.16 -9.83 -3.68
CA ILE A 33 0.89 -9.48 -2.45
C ILE A 33 2.30 -8.97 -2.74
N LEU A 34 2.83 -9.29 -3.93
CA LEU A 34 4.15 -8.87 -4.40
C LEU A 34 4.12 -7.55 -5.18
N ASN A 35 2.96 -6.88 -5.31
CA ASN A 35 2.88 -5.57 -5.94
C ASN A 35 3.71 -4.54 -5.15
N GLY A 36 4.69 -3.92 -5.83
CA GLY A 36 5.63 -2.99 -5.22
C GLY A 36 6.62 -3.66 -4.26
N TYR A 37 6.67 -4.99 -4.19
CA TYR A 37 7.61 -5.68 -3.31
C TYR A 37 9.06 -5.50 -3.78
N PRO A 38 9.99 -5.07 -2.91
CA PRO A 38 11.38 -4.89 -3.28
C PRO A 38 12.03 -6.25 -3.52
N PHE A 39 12.48 -6.51 -4.75
CA PHE A 39 13.06 -7.80 -5.08
C PHE A 39 14.41 -8.01 -4.36
N PRO A 40 14.59 -9.11 -3.61
CA PRO A 40 15.88 -9.43 -3.01
C PRO A 40 16.92 -9.66 -4.10
N ILE A 41 18.09 -9.02 -3.96
CA ILE A 41 19.18 -9.11 -4.93
C ILE A 41 20.03 -10.38 -4.70
N ARG A 42 20.00 -10.95 -3.49
CA ARG A 42 20.81 -12.12 -3.09
C ARG A 42 20.08 -13.45 -3.33
N GLY A 43 20.83 -14.51 -3.60
CA GLY A 43 20.32 -15.89 -3.66
C GLY A 43 19.72 -16.35 -5.00
N LYS A 44 19.99 -15.65 -6.10
CA LYS A 44 19.48 -16.04 -7.43
C LYS A 44 20.11 -17.37 -7.88
N ARG A 45 19.25 -18.30 -8.30
CA ARG A 45 19.64 -19.59 -8.89
C ARG A 45 18.99 -19.72 -10.26
N PHE A 46 19.61 -20.50 -11.14
CA PHE A 46 18.97 -20.89 -12.39
C PHE A 46 17.71 -21.70 -12.10
N PHE A 47 16.70 -21.52 -12.94
CA PHE A 47 15.46 -22.25 -12.82
C PHE A 47 15.70 -23.74 -13.08
N GLU A 48 15.17 -24.57 -12.20
CA GLU A 48 15.20 -26.03 -12.33
C GLU A 48 13.76 -26.52 -12.42
N GLU A 49 13.43 -27.32 -13.44
CA GLU A 49 12.06 -27.77 -13.70
C GLU A 49 11.44 -28.56 -12.53
N LYS A 50 12.29 -29.26 -11.75
CA LYS A 50 11.90 -29.95 -10.51
C LYS A 50 11.25 -29.03 -9.47
N ILE A 51 11.44 -27.72 -9.56
CA ILE A 51 10.79 -26.75 -8.66
C ILE A 51 9.28 -26.70 -8.92
N LYS A 52 8.83 -26.96 -10.16
CA LYS A 52 7.41 -26.99 -10.51
C LYS A 52 6.63 -28.04 -9.73
N SER A 53 7.27 -29.11 -9.26
CA SER A 53 6.63 -30.17 -8.48
C SER A 53 6.65 -29.95 -6.96
N ILE A 54 7.39 -28.95 -6.45
CA ILE A 54 7.51 -28.69 -4.99
C ILE A 54 6.26 -28.01 -4.44
N GLY A 55 5.49 -27.33 -5.29
CA GLY A 55 4.29 -26.63 -4.88
C GLY A 55 3.47 -26.14 -6.08
N LYS A 56 2.58 -25.18 -5.82
CA LYS A 56 1.80 -24.56 -6.90
C LYS A 56 2.69 -23.61 -7.69
N TYR A 57 3.05 -24.02 -8.90
CA TYR A 57 3.77 -23.18 -9.84
C TYR A 57 2.78 -22.41 -10.73
N TYR A 58 3.08 -21.13 -10.98
CA TYR A 58 2.28 -20.26 -11.83
C TYR A 58 3.09 -19.86 -13.07
N GLU A 59 2.58 -20.19 -14.26
CA GLU A 59 3.17 -19.72 -15.51
C GLU A 59 2.93 -18.21 -15.68
N PRO A 60 3.91 -17.45 -16.23
CA PRO A 60 3.75 -16.03 -16.49
C PRO A 60 2.66 -15.81 -17.56
N THR A 61 1.69 -14.97 -17.24
CA THR A 61 0.62 -14.57 -18.16
C THR A 61 0.85 -13.17 -18.73
N LEU A 62 1.77 -12.39 -18.16
CA LEU A 62 2.11 -11.03 -18.62
C LEU A 62 3.27 -11.06 -19.62
N SER A 63 3.08 -10.46 -20.80
CA SER A 63 4.16 -10.32 -21.79
C SER A 63 5.17 -9.24 -21.38
N LYS A 64 6.39 -9.34 -21.90
CA LYS A 64 7.45 -8.32 -21.72
C LYS A 64 6.96 -6.92 -22.12
N ASP A 65 6.38 -6.78 -23.30
CA ASP A 65 5.90 -5.48 -23.81
C ASP A 65 4.83 -4.87 -22.91
N ASN A 66 3.95 -5.71 -22.34
CA ASN A 66 2.94 -5.25 -21.39
C ASN A 66 3.58 -4.81 -20.07
N ALA A 67 4.55 -5.57 -19.57
CA ALA A 67 5.31 -5.19 -18.38
C ALA A 67 6.04 -3.85 -18.58
N GLU A 68 6.70 -3.65 -19.72
CA GLU A 68 7.37 -2.38 -20.04
C GLU A 68 6.38 -1.21 -20.12
N ARG A 69 5.21 -1.39 -20.72
CA ARG A 69 4.15 -0.36 -20.74
C ARG A 69 3.68 0.01 -19.33
N ILE A 70 3.53 -0.99 -18.45
CA ILE A 70 3.17 -0.78 -17.05
C ILE A 70 4.26 0.00 -16.31
N VAL A 71 5.53 -0.42 -16.42
CA VAL A 71 6.67 0.29 -15.79
C VAL A 71 6.76 1.73 -16.27
N ARG A 72 6.67 1.96 -17.59
CA ARG A 72 6.73 3.31 -18.16
C ARG A 72 5.65 4.21 -17.57
N ARG A 73 4.44 3.68 -17.40
CA ARG A 73 3.33 4.41 -16.78
C ARG A 73 3.60 4.70 -15.30
N ILE A 74 4.06 3.71 -14.53
CA ILE A 74 4.40 3.87 -13.11
C ILE A 74 5.45 4.96 -12.93
N ILE A 75 6.58 4.88 -13.63
CA ILE A 75 7.66 5.87 -13.53
C ILE A 75 7.18 7.25 -13.98
N SER A 76 6.43 7.34 -15.07
CA SER A 76 5.91 8.62 -15.55
C SER A 76 4.98 9.29 -14.53
N ASP A 77 4.13 8.51 -13.86
CA ASP A 77 3.20 9.02 -12.86
C ASP A 77 3.92 9.40 -11.57
N MET A 78 4.90 8.60 -11.12
CA MET A 78 5.78 8.93 -9.98
C MET A 78 6.53 10.25 -10.20
N LEU A 79 7.20 10.39 -11.36
CA LEU A 79 7.91 11.62 -11.71
C LEU A 79 6.97 12.82 -11.79
N ARG A 80 5.74 12.66 -12.30
CA ARG A 80 4.75 13.75 -12.33
C ARG A 80 4.33 14.18 -10.94
N ASP A 81 4.12 13.24 -10.04
CA ASP A 81 3.71 13.51 -8.67
C ASP A 81 4.83 14.22 -7.90
N GLU A 82 6.08 13.75 -8.01
CA GLU A 82 7.24 14.44 -7.42
C GLU A 82 7.40 15.86 -7.97
N ALA A 83 7.22 16.03 -9.28
CA ALA A 83 7.29 17.33 -9.92
C ALA A 83 6.19 18.28 -9.39
N ARG A 84 4.97 17.77 -9.19
CA ARG A 84 3.84 18.53 -8.60
C ARG A 84 4.06 18.89 -7.14
N GLU A 85 4.72 18.05 -6.37
CA GLU A 85 5.06 18.34 -4.97
C GLU A 85 6.17 19.38 -4.85
N SER A 86 7.07 19.42 -5.84
CA SER A 86 8.22 20.33 -5.85
C SER A 86 7.87 21.78 -6.19
N VAL A 87 6.73 22.05 -6.85
CA VAL A 87 6.31 23.41 -7.24
C VAL A 87 4.86 23.69 -6.91
N ALA A 88 4.53 24.95 -6.62
CA ALA A 88 3.16 25.32 -6.32
C ALA A 88 2.24 25.22 -7.54
N HIS A 89 2.76 25.54 -8.74
CA HIS A 89 2.05 25.36 -10.01
C HIS A 89 3.02 24.80 -11.06
N VAL A 90 2.70 23.61 -11.57
CA VAL A 90 3.37 23.00 -12.72
C VAL A 90 2.83 23.65 -13.98
N LYS A 91 3.72 24.17 -14.84
CA LYS A 91 3.32 24.66 -16.17
C LYS A 91 3.45 23.56 -17.21
N ASN A 92 4.65 22.98 -17.33
CA ASN A 92 4.93 21.89 -18.27
C ASN A 92 5.90 20.86 -17.66
N ILE A 93 5.65 19.58 -17.98
CA ILE A 93 6.53 18.45 -17.68
C ILE A 93 6.96 17.84 -19.02
N TYR A 94 8.27 17.68 -19.19
CA TYR A 94 8.88 17.02 -20.35
C TYR A 94 9.72 15.85 -19.83
N PHE A 95 9.66 14.72 -20.53
CA PHE A 95 10.46 13.53 -20.24
C PHE A 95 11.52 13.41 -21.33
N GLU A 96 12.78 13.68 -20.98
CA GLU A 96 13.87 13.63 -21.97
C GLU A 96 14.46 12.23 -22.12
N ASN A 97 14.61 11.47 -21.03
CA ASN A 97 15.34 10.20 -21.01
C ASN A 97 14.60 9.08 -20.25
N LEU A 98 13.32 8.85 -20.56
CA LEU A 98 12.57 7.73 -19.96
C LEU A 98 12.95 6.40 -20.63
N VAL A 99 13.99 5.76 -20.11
CA VAL A 99 14.47 4.45 -20.54
C VAL A 99 13.97 3.38 -19.58
N VAL A 100 13.46 2.27 -20.13
CA VAL A 100 13.03 1.11 -19.35
C VAL A 100 13.74 -0.10 -19.93
N ASP A 101 14.63 -0.69 -19.13
CA ASP A 101 15.42 -1.86 -19.51
C ASP A 101 14.87 -3.12 -18.85
N TYR A 102 14.42 -4.06 -19.66
CA TYR A 102 13.98 -5.37 -19.18
C TYR A 102 15.18 -6.19 -18.67
N ARG A 103 15.20 -6.44 -17.37
CA ARG A 103 16.29 -7.19 -16.71
C ARG A 103 16.13 -8.71 -16.75
N GLY A 104 14.91 -9.21 -16.94
CA GLY A 104 14.64 -10.65 -16.99
C GLY A 104 13.35 -11.07 -16.28
N LEU A 105 12.97 -12.32 -16.52
CA LEU A 105 11.89 -13.00 -15.81
C LEU A 105 12.50 -13.78 -14.65
N ILE A 106 11.88 -13.70 -13.48
CA ILE A 106 12.33 -14.41 -12.27
C ILE A 106 11.17 -15.20 -11.70
N HIS A 107 11.42 -16.46 -11.35
CA HIS A 107 10.48 -17.26 -10.57
C HIS A 107 10.67 -16.98 -9.08
N TYR A 108 9.62 -16.49 -8.44
CA TYR A 108 9.68 -16.05 -7.05
C TYR A 108 9.03 -17.07 -6.11
N PRO A 109 9.77 -17.67 -5.17
CA PRO A 109 9.20 -18.59 -4.22
C PRO A 109 8.40 -17.84 -3.14
N LEU A 110 7.14 -18.21 -2.96
CA LEU A 110 6.25 -17.62 -1.95
C LEU A 110 5.65 -18.74 -1.08
N TRP A 111 5.85 -18.63 0.24
CA TRP A 111 5.21 -19.53 1.19
C TRP A 111 3.89 -18.95 1.66
N LYS A 112 2.81 -19.71 1.50
CA LYS A 112 1.49 -19.41 2.08
C LYS A 112 1.26 -20.32 3.27
N ILE A 113 1.22 -19.74 4.47
CA ILE A 113 0.92 -20.45 5.70
C ILE A 113 -0.54 -20.17 6.07
N VAL A 114 -1.31 -21.24 6.32
CA VAL A 114 -2.66 -21.13 6.84
C VAL A 114 -2.71 -21.87 8.16
N TYR A 115 -3.07 -21.17 9.23
CA TYR A 115 -3.21 -21.76 10.55
C TYR A 115 -4.57 -21.43 11.16
N LYS A 116 -5.04 -22.30 12.04
CA LYS A 116 -6.28 -22.09 12.79
C LYS A 116 -5.94 -21.77 14.23
N TYR A 117 -6.58 -20.74 14.76
CA TYR A 117 -6.52 -20.41 16.16
C TYR A 117 -7.94 -20.09 16.64
N LYS A 118 -8.42 -20.89 17.61
CA LYS A 118 -9.84 -20.94 17.99
C LYS A 118 -10.72 -21.19 16.75
N ASN A 119 -11.85 -20.50 16.62
CA ASN A 119 -12.79 -20.63 15.51
C ASN A 119 -12.44 -19.72 14.31
N SER A 120 -11.17 -19.34 14.14
CA SER A 120 -10.73 -18.44 13.07
C SER A 120 -9.49 -18.98 12.36
N SER A 121 -9.48 -18.85 11.03
CA SER A 121 -8.32 -19.19 10.19
C SER A 121 -7.56 -17.92 9.85
N TYR A 122 -6.24 -17.98 9.90
CA TYR A 122 -5.32 -16.88 9.66
C TYR A 122 -4.36 -17.28 8.55
N THR A 123 -4.01 -16.32 7.69
CA THR A 123 -3.11 -16.56 6.55
C THR A 123 -1.89 -15.67 6.66
N GLY A 124 -0.72 -16.22 6.35
CA GLY A 124 0.53 -15.48 6.18
C GLY A 124 1.20 -15.80 4.84
N PHE A 125 1.89 -14.81 4.31
CA PHE A 125 2.70 -14.85 3.10
C PHE A 125 4.12 -14.46 3.46
N ILE A 126 5.05 -15.37 3.18
CA ILE A 126 6.46 -15.24 3.54
C ILE A 126 7.28 -15.40 2.27
N ASP A 127 8.29 -14.56 2.12
CA ASP A 127 9.28 -14.68 1.07
C ASP A 127 10.08 -15.97 1.26
N GLY A 128 10.05 -16.86 0.27
CA GLY A 128 10.79 -18.11 0.31
C GLY A 128 12.29 -17.98 0.10
N ALA A 129 12.78 -16.84 -0.41
CA ALA A 129 14.19 -16.59 -0.57
C ALA A 129 14.83 -16.00 0.69
N THR A 130 14.15 -15.06 1.36
CA THR A 130 14.71 -14.32 2.51
C THR A 130 14.12 -14.71 3.87
N GLY A 131 12.93 -15.32 3.90
CA GLY A 131 12.17 -15.57 5.12
C GLY A 131 11.40 -14.37 5.65
N ILE A 132 11.41 -13.22 4.95
CA ILE A 132 10.70 -12.00 5.36
C ILE A 132 9.19 -12.21 5.32
N VAL A 133 8.50 -11.73 6.36
CA VAL A 133 7.03 -11.78 6.43
C VAL A 133 6.44 -10.62 5.61
N ILE A 134 5.99 -10.95 4.40
CA ILE A 134 5.36 -10.00 3.46
C ILE A 134 4.03 -9.51 4.03
N ASN A 135 3.20 -10.45 4.51
CA ASN A 135 1.92 -10.16 5.12
C ASN A 135 1.52 -11.31 6.04
N ALA A 136 1.09 -11.05 7.26
CA ALA A 136 0.58 -12.06 8.16
C ALA A 136 -0.68 -11.59 8.88
N GLU A 137 -1.73 -12.40 8.83
CA GLU A 137 -2.89 -12.25 9.69
C GLU A 137 -2.59 -12.86 11.06
N HIS A 138 -2.93 -12.14 12.13
CA HIS A 138 -2.82 -12.61 13.51
C HIS A 138 -4.02 -12.17 14.36
N PRO A 139 -4.34 -12.91 15.44
CA PRO A 139 -5.36 -12.47 16.38
C PRO A 139 -4.96 -11.18 17.08
N LEU A 140 -5.92 -10.26 17.25
CA LEU A 140 -5.73 -9.13 18.16
C LEU A 140 -5.77 -9.63 19.59
N THR A 141 -4.76 -9.28 20.39
CA THR A 141 -4.71 -9.68 21.80
C THR A 141 -5.88 -9.08 22.58
N PRO A 142 -6.39 -9.73 23.63
CA PRO A 142 -7.43 -9.15 24.48
C PRO A 142 -7.07 -7.76 25.02
N LYS A 143 -5.80 -7.57 25.41
CA LYS A 143 -5.28 -6.27 25.85
C LYS A 143 -5.38 -5.21 24.74
N GLY A 144 -4.98 -5.55 23.52
CA GLY A 144 -5.09 -4.64 22.37
C GLY A 144 -6.53 -4.26 22.04
N ARG A 145 -7.47 -5.22 22.15
CA ARG A 145 -8.91 -4.93 21.99
C ARG A 145 -9.41 -3.94 23.04
N ILE A 146 -9.08 -4.16 24.32
CA ILE A 146 -9.47 -3.27 25.41
C ILE A 146 -8.92 -1.86 25.18
N GLN A 147 -7.65 -1.74 24.77
CA GLN A 147 -7.06 -0.43 24.44
C GLN A 147 -7.83 0.29 23.33
N GLN A 148 -8.22 -0.41 22.26
CA GLN A 148 -9.03 0.19 21.19
C GLN A 148 -10.42 0.63 21.68
N PHE A 149 -11.07 -0.15 22.54
CA PHE A 149 -12.35 0.25 23.15
C PHE A 149 -12.20 1.47 24.06
N VAL A 150 -11.15 1.53 24.88
CA VAL A 150 -10.88 2.69 25.74
C VAL A 150 -10.65 3.94 24.90
N ILE A 151 -9.87 3.85 23.82
CA ILE A 151 -9.67 4.96 22.87
C ILE A 151 -11.00 5.40 22.27
N ALA A 152 -11.80 4.46 21.74
CA ALA A 152 -13.10 4.77 21.14
C ALA A 152 -14.04 5.48 22.13
N LEU A 153 -14.16 4.94 23.36
CA LEU A 153 -15.00 5.52 24.41
C LEU A 153 -14.50 6.89 24.83
N SER A 154 -13.18 7.09 24.95
CA SER A 154 -12.62 8.39 25.31
C SER A 154 -12.94 9.46 24.26
N LEU A 155 -12.81 9.15 22.96
CA LEU A 155 -13.14 10.08 21.87
C LEU A 155 -14.63 10.45 21.84
N ILE A 156 -15.51 9.45 22.02
CA ILE A 156 -16.95 9.70 22.10
C ILE A 156 -17.28 10.54 23.34
N ALA A 157 -16.72 10.20 24.51
CA ALA A 157 -16.95 10.92 25.75
C ALA A 157 -16.51 12.38 25.65
N VAL A 158 -15.36 12.67 25.05
CA VAL A 158 -14.90 14.05 24.83
C VAL A 158 -15.87 14.81 23.94
N GLY A 159 -16.31 14.25 22.81
CA GLY A 159 -17.28 14.91 21.93
C GLY A 159 -18.65 15.12 22.60
N VAL A 160 -19.07 14.19 23.45
CA VAL A 160 -20.31 14.30 24.22
C VAL A 160 -20.22 15.38 25.29
N LEU A 161 -19.18 15.35 26.14
CA LEU A 161 -18.99 16.35 27.19
C LEU A 161 -18.83 17.75 26.61
N PHE A 162 -18.06 17.89 25.53
CA PHE A 162 -17.86 19.17 24.86
C PHE A 162 -19.13 19.66 24.16
N GLY A 163 -19.90 18.75 23.55
CA GLY A 163 -21.21 19.06 22.98
C GLY A 163 -22.20 19.56 24.04
N PHE A 164 -22.28 18.89 25.20
CA PHE A 164 -23.11 19.34 26.32
C PHE A 164 -22.67 20.69 26.89
N PHE A 165 -21.35 20.92 27.01
CA PHE A 165 -20.80 22.21 27.43
C PHE A 165 -21.22 23.34 26.48
N LEU A 166 -21.10 23.15 25.17
CA LEU A 166 -21.52 24.13 24.17
C LEU A 166 -23.04 24.34 24.16
N PHE A 167 -23.82 23.27 24.35
CA PHE A 167 -25.27 23.36 24.45
C PHE A 167 -25.70 24.21 25.65
N SER A 168 -25.03 24.06 26.79
CA SER A 168 -25.27 24.88 28.00
C SER A 168 -24.98 26.37 27.79
N LEU A 169 -24.19 26.74 26.78
CA LEU A 169 -23.91 28.12 26.39
C LEU A 169 -24.84 28.63 25.27
N ASN A 170 -25.92 27.90 24.97
CA ASN A 170 -26.85 28.16 23.86
C ASN A 170 -26.22 28.06 22.44
N HIS A 171 -25.05 27.43 22.30
CA HIS A 171 -24.43 27.16 21.01
C HIS A 171 -24.90 25.82 20.43
N THR A 172 -26.15 25.75 19.99
CA THR A 172 -26.82 24.52 19.51
C THR A 172 -26.14 23.87 18.31
N LEU A 173 -25.80 24.64 17.27
CA LEU A 173 -25.18 24.10 16.06
C LEU A 173 -23.74 23.57 16.32
N PRO A 174 -22.86 24.29 17.03
CA PRO A 174 -21.56 23.75 17.47
C PRO A 174 -21.66 22.53 18.40
N ALA A 175 -22.70 22.47 19.25
CA ALA A 175 -22.93 21.32 20.11
C ALA A 175 -23.24 20.05 19.28
N ILE A 176 -24.14 20.16 18.31
CA ILE A 176 -24.45 19.05 17.37
C ILE A 176 -23.20 18.61 16.62
N ALA A 177 -22.41 19.57 16.09
CA ALA A 177 -21.17 19.26 15.39
C ALA A 177 -20.16 18.51 16.29
N SER A 178 -20.09 18.85 17.57
CA SER A 178 -19.21 18.20 18.55
C SER A 178 -19.62 16.76 18.83
N PHE A 179 -20.93 16.50 18.98
CA PHE A 179 -21.45 15.13 19.11
C PHE A 179 -21.09 14.28 17.88
N VAL A 180 -21.42 14.77 16.68
CA VAL A 180 -21.15 14.07 15.43
C VAL A 180 -19.65 13.78 15.26
N THR A 181 -18.80 14.76 15.54
CA THR A 181 -17.34 14.61 15.44
C THR A 181 -16.80 13.59 16.44
N GLY A 182 -17.28 13.58 17.68
CA GLY A 182 -16.89 12.60 18.69
C GLY A 182 -17.22 11.16 18.27
N PHE A 183 -18.43 10.95 17.73
CA PHE A 183 -18.85 9.65 17.20
C PHE A 183 -18.00 9.22 16.00
N ILE A 184 -17.83 10.09 14.99
CA ILE A 184 -17.05 9.77 13.80
C ILE A 184 -15.59 9.44 14.15
N SER A 185 -15.00 10.19 15.08
CA SER A 185 -13.61 9.98 15.50
C SER A 185 -13.41 8.67 16.26
N GLY A 186 -14.41 8.21 17.02
CA GLY A 186 -14.36 6.95 17.77
C GLY A 186 -14.57 5.70 16.91
N LEU A 187 -15.26 5.81 15.78
CA LEU A 187 -15.62 4.66 14.92
C LEU A 187 -14.42 3.80 14.48
N PRO A 188 -13.30 4.35 13.97
CA PRO A 188 -12.16 3.54 13.54
C PRO A 188 -11.49 2.74 14.67
N ALA A 189 -11.53 3.24 15.90
CA ALA A 189 -11.01 2.51 17.05
C ALA A 189 -11.98 1.40 17.48
N LEU A 190 -13.29 1.69 17.45
CA LEU A 190 -14.33 0.71 17.77
C LEU A 190 -14.31 -0.49 16.81
N THR A 191 -14.25 -0.22 15.50
CA THR A 191 -14.21 -1.28 14.48
C THR A 191 -12.95 -2.15 14.61
N ARG A 192 -11.80 -1.54 14.94
CA ARG A 192 -10.56 -2.28 15.23
C ARG A 192 -10.65 -3.12 16.50
N GLY A 193 -11.34 -2.65 17.54
CA GLY A 193 -11.56 -3.40 18.78
C GLY A 193 -12.42 -4.66 18.59
N VAL A 194 -13.34 -4.62 17.61
CA VAL A 194 -14.19 -5.76 17.24
C VAL A 194 -13.49 -6.73 16.27
N SER A 195 -12.56 -6.24 15.44
CA SER A 195 -11.85 -7.09 14.49
C SER A 195 -11.02 -8.19 15.20
N LEU A 196 -11.30 -9.44 14.85
CA LEU A 196 -10.55 -10.61 15.32
C LEU A 196 -9.23 -10.82 14.57
N LYS A 197 -9.06 -10.14 13.43
CA LYS A 197 -7.91 -10.30 12.53
C LYS A 197 -7.19 -8.98 12.36
N VAL A 198 -5.88 -9.02 12.54
CA VAL A 198 -4.97 -7.90 12.31
C VAL A 198 -3.93 -8.35 11.31
N ARG A 199 -3.51 -7.43 10.43
CA ARG A 199 -2.44 -7.68 9.46
C ARG A 199 -1.15 -7.04 9.95
N ALA A 200 -0.09 -7.83 9.96
CA ALA A 200 1.28 -7.40 10.16
C ALA A 200 2.07 -7.60 8.86
N SER A 201 3.10 -6.77 8.67
CA SER A 201 4.07 -6.89 7.59
C SER A 201 5.38 -6.35 8.14
N GLU A 202 6.48 -7.04 7.88
CA GLU A 202 7.82 -6.56 8.21
C GLU A 202 8.27 -5.44 7.27
N LEU A 203 7.71 -5.40 6.06
CA LEU A 203 7.96 -4.38 5.04
C LEU A 203 7.02 -3.18 5.18
N LYS A 204 6.62 -2.84 6.40
CA LYS A 204 5.68 -1.74 6.70
C LYS A 204 6.19 -0.35 6.29
N GLU A 205 7.33 -0.28 5.61
CA GLU A 205 7.97 0.89 5.02
C GLU A 205 7.81 0.95 3.49
N LEU A 206 6.95 0.12 2.89
CA LEU A 206 6.47 0.40 1.54
C LEU A 206 5.54 1.61 1.60
N ASP A 207 5.99 2.69 0.97
CA ASP A 207 5.18 3.89 0.72
C ASP A 207 3.80 3.45 0.22
N GLU A 208 2.77 3.58 1.09
CA GLU A 208 1.40 3.13 0.79
C GLU A 208 0.92 3.75 -0.52
N ARG A 209 1.43 4.94 -0.86
CA ARG A 209 1.20 5.61 -2.14
C ARG A 209 1.73 4.80 -3.32
N LYS A 210 2.99 4.34 -3.27
CA LYS A 210 3.56 3.48 -4.33
C LYS A 210 2.70 2.23 -4.48
N LYS A 211 2.37 1.54 -3.38
CA LYS A 211 1.52 0.35 -3.45
C LYS A 211 0.15 0.61 -4.10
N LEU A 212 -0.53 1.69 -3.71
CA LEU A 212 -1.82 2.09 -4.29
C LEU A 212 -1.71 2.42 -5.78
N LEU A 213 -0.63 3.09 -6.18
CA LEU A 213 -0.34 3.41 -7.58
C LEU A 213 -0.16 2.13 -8.40
N PHE A 214 0.63 1.18 -7.90
CA PHE A 214 0.82 -0.14 -8.50
C PHE A 214 -0.52 -0.89 -8.62
N ASP A 215 -1.30 -0.97 -7.53
CA ASP A 215 -2.59 -1.67 -7.54
C ASP A 215 -3.59 -1.05 -8.53
N ASN A 216 -3.68 0.28 -8.59
CA ASN A 216 -4.57 0.98 -9.53
C ASN A 216 -4.17 0.73 -10.99
N ILE A 217 -2.88 0.80 -11.30
CA ILE A 217 -2.37 0.56 -12.66
C ILE A 217 -2.60 -0.90 -13.04
N MET A 218 -2.24 -1.86 -12.17
CA MET A 218 -2.44 -3.28 -12.43
C MET A 218 -3.93 -3.63 -12.64
N ASN A 219 -4.83 -3.09 -11.81
CA ASN A 219 -6.27 -3.29 -11.98
C ASN A 219 -6.80 -2.71 -13.30
N THR A 220 -6.23 -1.60 -13.78
CA THR A 220 -6.57 -1.04 -15.09
C THR A 220 -6.18 -2.01 -16.19
N PHE A 221 -4.97 -2.55 -16.18
CA PHE A 221 -4.50 -3.46 -17.22
C PHE A 221 -5.21 -4.82 -17.22
N ILE A 222 -5.62 -5.33 -16.06
CA ILE A 222 -6.39 -6.58 -15.96
C ILE A 222 -7.81 -6.40 -16.52
N ARG A 223 -8.44 -5.23 -16.32
CA ARG A 223 -9.80 -4.95 -16.82
C ARG A 223 -9.90 -4.77 -18.34
N PHE A 224 -8.80 -4.53 -19.03
CA PHE A 224 -8.76 -4.33 -20.49
C PHE A 224 -8.21 -5.55 -21.25
N ARG A 225 -8.19 -6.72 -20.61
CA ARG A 225 -7.81 -8.01 -21.20
C ARG A 225 -9.01 -8.93 -21.29
#